data_AF-A0A2C1KRY4-F1
#
_entry.id   AF-A0A2C1KRY4-F1
#
_cell.length_a   1.000
_cell.length_b   1.000
_cell.length_c   1.000
_cell.angle_alpha   90.00
_cell.angle_beta   90.00
_cell.angle_gamma   90.00
#
_symmetry.space_group_name_H-M   'P 1'
#
loop_
_entity.id
_entity.type
_entity.pdbx_description
1 polymer ?
#
loop_
_entity_poly.entity_id
_entity_poly.type
_entity_poly.pdbx_seq_one_letter_code
_entity_poly.pdbx_strand_id
1 'polypeptide(L)'
;MNEELRTKLKGIYFEQFGHELLVTEMPFKYLQSIFEVDSHVQRELDHRRRNAIKEYILNTVHEETFYFSPFVYSARRCLVRDGDGWEIKPGSKLMILEGQHRSAALTSALRHLYVKKEALEEMPHGKQEEIASIDRAIQKLENFTVTMQIYLNLTTQDERQLFTDINTERKNAHSGLIMKYDQREQYVILVRNIANKLHHLLEIETELSRLSAQNSSITSLVIMRRCLLALFEGILTHKEGQPKLSYCNEEEMEPIAYTLGIQFKEVF
;
A
#
# COMPACT_ATOMS: atom_id res chain seq x y z
N MET A 1 -21.74 -17.68 -33.28
CA MET A 1 -22.35 -16.55 -32.55
C MET A 1 -21.40 -16.26 -31.41
N ASN A 2 -20.49 -15.29 -31.58
CA ASN A 2 -19.54 -14.93 -30.53
C ASN A 2 -20.33 -14.16 -29.47
N GLU A 3 -20.52 -14.76 -28.30
CA GLU A 3 -20.89 -13.99 -27.12
C GLU A 3 -19.71 -13.05 -26.83
N GLU A 4 -19.84 -11.79 -27.25
CA GLU A 4 -18.95 -10.72 -26.82
C GLU A 4 -18.95 -10.71 -25.30
N LEU A 5 -17.77 -10.85 -24.70
CA LEU A 5 -17.59 -10.92 -23.25
C LEU A 5 -17.94 -9.55 -22.65
N ARG A 6 -19.21 -9.36 -22.30
CA ARG A 6 -19.72 -8.10 -21.73
C ARG A 6 -19.20 -7.95 -20.30
N THR A 7 -18.33 -6.99 -20.07
CA THR A 7 -17.84 -6.69 -18.72
C THR A 7 -18.84 -5.76 -18.05
N LYS A 8 -19.70 -6.32 -17.20
CA LYS A 8 -20.64 -5.56 -16.36
C LYS A 8 -20.00 -5.20 -15.02
N LEU A 9 -20.09 -3.93 -14.64
CA LEU A 9 -19.67 -3.39 -13.36
C LEU A 9 -20.91 -3.02 -12.55
N LYS A 10 -20.93 -3.41 -11.28
CA LYS A 10 -21.92 -2.96 -10.30
C LYS A 10 -21.23 -2.01 -9.33
N GLY A 11 -21.89 -0.92 -8.98
CA GLY A 11 -21.29 0.04 -8.07
C GLY A 11 -22.23 1.15 -7.68
N ILE A 12 -21.73 2.02 -6.83
CA ILE A 12 -22.45 3.19 -6.34
C ILE A 12 -22.08 4.37 -7.23
N TYR A 13 -23.10 4.99 -7.83
CA TYR A 13 -22.96 6.22 -8.60
C TYR A 13 -23.07 7.44 -7.69
N PHE A 14 -22.24 8.43 -7.93
CA PHE A 14 -22.29 9.72 -7.25
C PHE A 14 -21.67 10.82 -8.11
N GLU A 15 -21.87 12.06 -7.68
CA GLU A 15 -21.29 13.24 -8.29
C GLU A 15 -20.27 13.85 -7.32
N GLN A 16 -19.08 14.15 -7.81
CA GLN A 16 -18.01 14.75 -7.03
C GLN A 16 -17.37 15.88 -7.84
N PHE A 17 -17.33 17.10 -7.27
CA PHE A 17 -16.76 18.28 -7.93
C PHE A 17 -17.30 18.55 -9.35
N GLY A 18 -18.59 18.28 -9.59
CA GLY A 18 -19.23 18.44 -10.91
C GLY A 18 -18.92 17.32 -11.90
N HIS A 19 -18.28 16.24 -11.47
CA HIS A 19 -17.98 15.07 -12.29
C HIS A 19 -18.75 13.83 -11.83
N GLU A 20 -19.17 13.04 -12.82
CA GLU A 20 -19.89 11.81 -12.59
C GLU A 20 -18.93 10.66 -12.30
N LEU A 21 -19.25 9.86 -11.29
CA LEU A 21 -18.33 8.91 -10.72
C LEU A 21 -19.02 7.60 -10.33
N LEU A 22 -18.32 6.50 -10.57
CA LEU A 22 -18.73 5.15 -10.17
C LEU A 22 -17.69 4.59 -9.21
N VAL A 23 -18.10 4.24 -7.99
CA VAL A 23 -17.28 3.41 -7.09
C VAL A 23 -17.74 1.97 -7.20
N THR A 24 -16.78 1.11 -7.51
CA THR A 24 -16.99 -0.32 -7.75
C THR A 24 -15.83 -1.10 -7.17
N GLU A 25 -15.99 -2.39 -7.09
CA GLU A 25 -14.91 -3.31 -6.79
C GLU A 25 -14.81 -4.40 -7.86
N MET A 26 -13.62 -4.93 -8.08
CA MET A 26 -13.42 -6.07 -8.98
C MET A 26 -12.17 -6.87 -8.65
N PRO A 27 -12.13 -8.17 -8.97
CA PRO A 27 -10.90 -8.96 -8.88
C PRO A 27 -9.79 -8.42 -9.79
N PHE A 28 -8.55 -8.37 -9.28
CA PHE A 28 -7.38 -7.85 -10.00
C PHE A 28 -7.12 -8.54 -11.34
N LYS A 29 -7.40 -9.84 -11.46
CA LYS A 29 -7.24 -10.58 -12.73
C LYS A 29 -8.00 -9.95 -13.91
N TYR A 30 -9.14 -9.31 -13.64
CA TYR A 30 -9.94 -8.64 -14.67
C TYR A 30 -9.44 -7.23 -14.98
N LEU A 31 -8.72 -6.58 -14.06
CA LEU A 31 -8.21 -5.24 -14.29
C LEU A 31 -7.29 -5.21 -15.52
N GLN A 32 -6.36 -6.17 -15.62
CA GLN A 32 -5.36 -6.22 -16.70
C GLN A 32 -6.00 -6.23 -18.11
N SER A 33 -7.21 -6.78 -18.24
CA SER A 33 -7.90 -6.84 -19.53
C SER A 33 -8.74 -5.59 -19.83
N ILE A 34 -8.95 -4.68 -18.88
CA ILE A 34 -9.86 -3.54 -19.06
C ILE A 34 -9.23 -2.15 -18.88
N PHE A 35 -7.98 -2.04 -18.42
CA PHE A 35 -7.32 -0.73 -18.28
C PHE A 35 -6.16 -0.50 -19.27
N GLU A 36 -5.79 0.78 -19.40
CA GLU A 36 -4.66 1.27 -20.18
C GLU A 36 -3.97 2.44 -19.48
N VAL A 37 -2.67 2.64 -19.73
CA VAL A 37 -1.89 3.78 -19.26
C VAL A 37 -1.72 4.77 -20.40
N ASP A 38 -2.25 5.99 -20.25
CA ASP A 38 -2.02 7.06 -21.21
C ASP A 38 -0.77 7.87 -20.81
N SER A 39 0.29 7.77 -21.62
CA SER A 39 1.56 8.49 -21.41
C SER A 39 1.44 10.01 -21.53
N HIS A 40 0.35 10.54 -22.10
CA HIS A 40 0.10 11.98 -22.15
C HIS A 40 -0.46 12.54 -20.84
N VAL A 41 -0.91 11.67 -19.93
CA VAL A 41 -1.51 12.03 -18.64
C VAL A 41 -0.61 11.55 -17.49
N GLN A 42 -0.11 10.32 -17.59
CA GLN A 42 0.67 9.67 -16.54
C GLN A 42 2.17 9.90 -16.70
N ARG A 43 2.88 9.98 -15.56
CA ARG A 43 4.34 9.93 -15.51
C ARG A 43 4.87 8.52 -15.73
N GLU A 44 6.13 8.41 -16.14
CA GLU A 44 6.83 7.13 -16.21
C GLU A 44 6.88 6.39 -14.87
N LEU A 45 6.90 5.06 -14.97
CA LEU A 45 6.98 4.17 -13.81
C LEU A 45 8.38 4.21 -13.18
N ASP A 46 8.48 4.84 -12.01
CA ASP A 46 9.62 4.62 -11.11
C ASP A 46 9.80 3.13 -10.75
N HIS A 47 10.89 2.53 -11.27
CA HIS A 47 11.24 1.14 -11.05
C HIS A 47 11.58 0.81 -9.59
N ARG A 48 12.22 1.72 -8.85
CA ARG A 48 12.57 1.49 -7.44
C ARG A 48 11.30 1.40 -6.61
N ARG A 49 10.37 2.36 -6.81
CA ARG A 49 9.08 2.35 -6.13
C ARG A 49 8.25 1.12 -6.49
N ARG A 50 8.19 0.75 -7.77
CA ARG A 50 7.50 -0.47 -8.22
C ARG A 50 8.06 -1.71 -7.55
N ASN A 51 9.40 -1.85 -7.50
CA ASN A 51 10.04 -3.00 -6.88
C ASN A 51 9.80 -3.06 -5.38
N ALA A 52 9.85 -1.92 -4.67
CA ALA A 52 9.51 -1.87 -3.24
C ALA A 52 8.08 -2.36 -2.97
N ILE A 53 7.10 -1.97 -3.80
CA ILE A 53 5.72 -2.45 -3.69
C ILE A 53 5.62 -3.94 -4.02
N LYS A 54 6.35 -4.43 -5.03
CA LYS A 54 6.39 -5.85 -5.40
C LYS A 54 6.91 -6.71 -4.24
N GLU A 55 8.02 -6.32 -3.62
CA GLU A 55 8.58 -7.05 -2.48
C GLU A 55 7.62 -7.02 -1.29
N TYR A 56 6.96 -5.89 -1.04
CA TYR A 56 5.89 -5.82 -0.05
C TYR A 56 4.75 -6.82 -0.33
N ILE A 57 4.27 -6.91 -1.57
CA ILE A 57 3.23 -7.88 -1.98
C ILE A 57 3.71 -9.30 -1.72
N LEU A 58 4.93 -9.65 -2.15
CA LEU A 58 5.46 -11.01 -1.99
C LEU A 58 5.64 -11.40 -0.53
N ASN A 59 6.02 -10.47 0.34
CA ASN A 59 6.18 -10.75 1.77
C ASN A 59 4.83 -10.90 2.49
N THR A 60 3.80 -10.16 2.06
CA THR A 60 2.50 -10.12 2.73
C THR A 60 1.44 -11.02 2.12
N VAL A 61 1.64 -11.57 0.92
CA VAL A 61 0.66 -12.44 0.26
C VAL A 61 0.33 -13.68 1.10
N HIS A 62 1.26 -14.13 1.93
CA HIS A 62 1.07 -15.27 2.83
C HIS A 62 0.36 -14.92 4.15
N GLU A 63 0.21 -13.64 4.48
CA GLU A 63 -0.50 -13.17 5.69
C GLU A 63 -2.02 -13.21 5.47
N GLU A 64 -2.85 -12.95 6.49
CA GLU A 64 -4.32 -12.97 6.31
C GLU A 64 -4.85 -11.75 5.56
N THR A 65 -4.29 -10.57 5.80
CA THR A 65 -4.90 -9.31 5.34
C THR A 65 -3.93 -8.44 4.55
N PHE A 66 -4.40 -7.94 3.41
CA PHE A 66 -3.63 -7.09 2.51
C PHE A 66 -4.56 -6.02 1.95
N TYR A 67 -4.13 -4.76 1.93
CA TYR A 67 -4.97 -3.64 1.49
C TYR A 67 -4.21 -2.68 0.57
N PHE A 68 -4.91 -2.19 -0.44
CA PHE A 68 -4.46 -1.05 -1.23
C PHE A 68 -5.45 0.09 -1.08
N SER A 69 -4.95 1.33 -1.21
CA SER A 69 -5.84 2.45 -1.47
C SER A 69 -6.63 2.20 -2.77
N PRO A 70 -7.75 2.90 -3.00
CA PRO A 70 -8.47 2.76 -4.25
C PRO A 70 -7.60 3.04 -5.48
N PHE A 71 -7.96 2.43 -6.59
CA PHE A 71 -7.44 2.76 -7.91
C PHE A 71 -8.37 3.78 -8.56
N VAL A 72 -7.79 4.78 -9.23
CA VAL A 72 -8.58 5.84 -9.87
C VAL A 72 -8.46 5.70 -11.37
N TYR A 73 -9.60 5.75 -12.06
CA TYR A 73 -9.70 5.57 -13.51
C TYR A 73 -10.56 6.65 -14.15
N SER A 74 -10.34 6.87 -15.44
CA SER A 74 -11.22 7.62 -16.34
C SER A 74 -11.80 6.66 -17.38
N ALA A 75 -13.12 6.66 -17.53
CA ALA A 75 -13.81 5.89 -18.56
C ALA A 75 -13.88 6.62 -19.90
N ARG A 76 -13.59 7.93 -19.97
CA ARG A 76 -13.73 8.72 -21.22
C ARG A 76 -15.05 8.44 -21.97
N ARG A 77 -16.16 8.29 -21.24
CA ARG A 77 -17.52 7.96 -21.75
C ARG A 77 -17.65 6.56 -22.39
N CYS A 78 -16.78 5.61 -22.03
CA CYS A 78 -16.83 4.23 -22.49
C CYS A 78 -17.72 3.32 -21.62
N LEU A 79 -18.14 3.79 -20.44
CA LEU A 79 -19.15 3.12 -19.61
C LEU A 79 -20.54 3.61 -19.98
N VAL A 80 -21.46 2.67 -20.21
CA VAL A 80 -22.87 2.94 -20.50
C VAL A 80 -23.71 2.25 -19.44
N ARG A 81 -24.74 2.94 -18.95
CA ARG A 81 -25.67 2.36 -17.98
C ARG A 81 -26.49 1.26 -18.65
N ASP A 82 -26.50 0.08 -18.05
CA ASP A 82 -27.29 -1.09 -18.48
C ASP A 82 -28.04 -1.67 -17.28
N GLY A 83 -29.32 -1.30 -17.15
CA GLY A 83 -30.16 -1.69 -16.01
C GLY A 83 -29.63 -1.17 -14.67
N ASP A 84 -29.32 -2.09 -13.77
CA ASP A 84 -28.75 -1.84 -12.43
C ASP A 84 -27.22 -1.71 -12.43
N GLY A 85 -26.57 -1.87 -13.59
CA GLY A 85 -25.11 -1.85 -13.71
C GLY A 85 -24.61 -0.93 -14.83
N TRP A 86 -23.32 -1.06 -15.09
CA TRP A 86 -22.60 -0.35 -16.13
C TRP A 86 -21.87 -1.33 -17.03
N GLU A 87 -21.99 -1.16 -18.33
CA GLU A 87 -21.29 -1.97 -19.33
C GLU A 87 -20.15 -1.16 -19.94
N ILE A 88 -18.96 -1.74 -19.99
CA ILE A 88 -17.84 -1.19 -20.76
C ILE A 88 -18.10 -1.47 -22.23
N LYS A 89 -18.12 -0.42 -23.06
CA LYS A 89 -18.24 -0.56 -24.52
C LYS A 89 -17.19 -1.54 -25.05
N PRO A 90 -17.56 -2.53 -25.89
CA PRO A 90 -16.61 -3.46 -26.48
C PRO A 90 -15.42 -2.74 -27.13
N GLY A 91 -14.22 -3.29 -26.93
CA GLY A 91 -12.96 -2.71 -27.44
C GLY A 91 -12.47 -1.46 -26.70
N SER A 92 -13.20 -0.95 -25.71
CA SER A 92 -12.77 0.20 -24.91
C SER A 92 -11.95 -0.20 -23.69
N LYS A 93 -11.12 0.72 -23.22
CA LYS A 93 -10.31 0.59 -22.00
C LYS A 93 -10.57 1.76 -21.06
N LEU A 94 -10.40 1.51 -19.76
CA LEU A 94 -10.38 2.51 -18.71
C LEU A 94 -8.95 3.07 -18.57
N MET A 95 -8.80 4.38 -18.54
CA MET A 95 -7.50 5.03 -18.40
C MET A 95 -7.13 5.13 -16.93
N ILE A 96 -5.97 4.61 -16.53
CA ILE A 96 -5.53 4.70 -15.14
C ILE A 96 -5.05 6.13 -14.81
N LEU A 97 -5.62 6.70 -13.75
CA LEU A 97 -5.27 8.02 -13.21
C LEU A 97 -4.41 7.89 -11.94
N GLU A 98 -4.71 6.93 -11.07
CA GLU A 98 -3.90 6.63 -9.90
C GLU A 98 -3.81 5.12 -9.68
N GLY A 99 -2.63 4.65 -9.26
CA GLY A 99 -2.39 3.24 -8.94
C GLY A 99 -1.52 2.50 -9.96
N GLN A 100 -0.93 3.21 -10.94
CA GLN A 100 -0.05 2.58 -11.95
C GLN A 100 1.09 1.74 -11.35
N HIS A 101 1.80 2.25 -10.33
CA HIS A 101 2.87 1.50 -9.66
C HIS A 101 2.35 0.26 -8.95
N ARG A 102 1.15 0.33 -8.37
CA ARG A 102 0.51 -0.78 -7.63
C ARG A 102 0.06 -1.88 -8.60
N SER A 103 -0.57 -1.49 -9.71
CA SER A 103 -0.97 -2.41 -10.77
C SER A 103 0.24 -3.10 -11.42
N ALA A 104 1.29 -2.32 -11.72
CA ALA A 104 2.54 -2.87 -12.27
C ALA A 104 3.25 -3.80 -11.29
N ALA A 105 3.26 -3.46 -10.00
CA ALA A 105 3.86 -4.30 -8.95
C ALA A 105 3.09 -5.61 -8.73
N LEU A 106 1.76 -5.58 -8.71
CA LEU A 106 0.91 -6.78 -8.64
C LEU A 106 1.14 -7.71 -9.84
N THR A 107 1.14 -7.15 -11.04
CA THR A 107 1.47 -7.91 -12.26
C THR A 107 2.88 -8.52 -12.19
N SER A 108 3.86 -7.76 -11.70
CA SER A 108 5.23 -8.25 -11.53
C SER A 108 5.35 -9.32 -10.43
N ALA A 109 4.56 -9.24 -9.36
CA ALA A 109 4.53 -10.23 -8.30
C ALA A 109 3.90 -11.55 -8.78
N LEU A 110 2.77 -11.47 -9.49
CA LEU A 110 2.14 -12.63 -10.13
C LEU A 110 3.10 -13.34 -11.08
N ARG A 111 3.75 -12.59 -12.00
CA ARG A 111 4.74 -13.16 -12.92
C ARG A 111 5.88 -13.85 -12.18
N HIS A 112 6.37 -13.25 -11.09
CA HIS A 112 7.40 -13.85 -10.26
C HIS A 112 6.94 -15.19 -9.64
N LEU A 113 5.71 -15.25 -9.12
CA LEU A 113 5.14 -16.47 -8.55
C LEU A 113 4.95 -17.57 -9.62
N TYR A 114 4.45 -17.23 -10.81
CA TYR A 114 4.33 -18.20 -11.91
C TYR A 114 5.67 -18.79 -12.32
N VAL A 115 6.70 -17.94 -12.52
CA VAL A 115 8.06 -18.41 -12.87
C VAL A 115 8.63 -19.28 -11.76
N LYS A 116 8.40 -18.92 -10.49
CA LYS A 116 8.86 -19.72 -9.34
C LYS A 116 8.16 -21.09 -9.30
N LYS A 117 6.85 -21.13 -9.60
CA LYS A 117 6.07 -22.37 -9.67
C LYS A 117 6.61 -23.29 -10.76
N GLU A 118 6.74 -22.78 -11.99
CA GLU A 118 7.25 -23.53 -13.15
C GLU A 118 8.62 -24.15 -12.85
N ALA A 119 9.54 -23.36 -12.29
CA ALA A 119 10.86 -23.84 -11.91
C ALA A 119 10.85 -24.95 -10.84
N LEU A 120 9.87 -24.96 -9.93
CA LEU A 120 9.73 -26.01 -8.91
C LEU A 120 9.07 -27.28 -9.44
N GLU A 121 8.18 -27.15 -10.43
CA GLU A 121 7.51 -28.27 -11.10
C GLU A 121 8.49 -29.07 -11.97
N GLU A 122 9.52 -28.44 -12.52
CA GLU A 122 10.57 -29.09 -13.30
C GLU A 122 11.59 -29.88 -12.43
N MET A 123 11.57 -29.75 -11.11
CA MET A 123 12.53 -30.42 -10.23
C MET A 123 12.17 -31.90 -9.98
N PRO A 124 13.14 -32.85 -10.05
CA PRO A 124 12.89 -34.30 -9.89
C PRO A 124 12.29 -34.73 -8.55
N HIS A 125 12.45 -33.91 -7.52
CA HIS A 125 11.89 -34.09 -6.18
C HIS A 125 11.04 -32.87 -5.82
N GLY A 126 10.02 -32.61 -6.65
CA GLY A 126 9.13 -31.46 -6.52
C GLY A 126 8.65 -31.27 -5.09
N LYS A 127 8.91 -30.08 -4.53
CA LYS A 127 8.44 -29.69 -3.20
C LYS A 127 6.95 -29.40 -3.27
N GLN A 128 6.13 -30.45 -3.23
CA GLN A 128 4.67 -30.37 -3.37
C GLN A 128 4.04 -29.31 -2.46
N GLU A 129 4.52 -29.22 -1.21
CA GLU A 129 4.07 -28.22 -0.24
C GLU A 129 4.42 -26.78 -0.64
N GLU A 130 5.62 -26.56 -1.22
CA GLU A 130 6.04 -25.24 -1.68
C GLU A 130 5.23 -24.80 -2.92
N ILE A 131 4.97 -25.73 -3.85
CA ILE A 131 4.10 -25.50 -5.01
C ILE A 131 2.68 -25.13 -4.56
N ALA A 132 2.10 -25.90 -3.63
CA ALA A 132 0.77 -25.63 -3.08
C ALA A 132 0.70 -24.28 -2.34
N SER A 133 1.79 -23.86 -1.68
CA SER A 133 1.89 -22.54 -1.06
C SER A 133 1.89 -21.41 -2.10
N ILE A 134 2.65 -21.58 -3.19
CA ILE A 134 2.70 -20.61 -4.29
C ILE A 134 1.36 -20.53 -5.01
N ASP A 135 0.68 -21.65 -5.24
CA ASP A 135 -0.66 -21.67 -5.85
C ASP A 135 -1.68 -20.89 -5.04
N ARG A 136 -1.66 -21.06 -3.71
CA ARG A 136 -2.51 -20.24 -2.81
C ARG A 136 -2.19 -18.75 -2.94
N ALA A 137 -0.92 -18.39 -3.03
CA ALA A 137 -0.51 -17.00 -3.21
C ALA A 137 -0.96 -16.42 -4.56
N ILE A 138 -0.83 -17.17 -5.66
CA ILE A 138 -1.32 -16.78 -6.98
C ILE A 138 -2.84 -16.56 -6.95
N GLN A 139 -3.60 -17.54 -6.45
CA GLN A 139 -5.06 -17.45 -6.36
C GLN A 139 -5.50 -16.25 -5.51
N LYS A 140 -4.78 -15.96 -4.43
CA LYS A 140 -5.06 -14.81 -3.57
C LYS A 140 -4.82 -13.48 -4.31
N LEU A 141 -3.74 -13.36 -5.07
CA LEU A 141 -3.45 -12.13 -5.83
C LEU A 141 -4.38 -11.94 -7.04
N GLU A 142 -4.72 -13.00 -7.76
CA GLU A 142 -5.64 -12.93 -8.90
C GLU A 142 -7.05 -12.52 -8.48
N ASN A 143 -7.52 -13.07 -7.35
CA ASN A 143 -8.85 -12.80 -6.80
C ASN A 143 -8.85 -11.63 -5.80
N PHE A 144 -7.70 -10.97 -5.61
CA PHE A 144 -7.62 -9.79 -4.75
C PHE A 144 -8.58 -8.73 -5.29
N THR A 145 -9.54 -8.35 -4.45
CA THR A 145 -10.59 -7.40 -4.83
C THR A 145 -10.04 -5.99 -4.68
N VAL A 146 -9.94 -5.28 -5.80
CA VAL A 146 -9.52 -3.88 -5.83
C VAL A 146 -10.74 -2.97 -5.72
N THR A 147 -10.66 -1.97 -4.85
CA THR A 147 -11.61 -0.85 -4.86
C THR A 147 -11.22 0.13 -5.95
N MET A 148 -12.21 0.58 -6.72
CA MET A 148 -12.01 1.49 -7.85
C MET A 148 -12.93 2.70 -7.74
N GLN A 149 -12.40 3.83 -8.19
CA GLN A 149 -13.12 5.06 -8.44
C GLN A 149 -12.99 5.40 -9.93
N ILE A 150 -14.08 5.30 -10.67
CA ILE A 150 -14.10 5.49 -12.14
C ILE A 150 -14.87 6.75 -12.49
N TYR A 151 -14.17 7.78 -12.96
CA TYR A 151 -14.81 8.98 -13.50
C TYR A 151 -15.36 8.70 -14.90
N LEU A 152 -16.62 9.04 -15.13
CA LEU A 152 -17.33 8.62 -16.33
C LEU A 152 -17.01 9.50 -17.54
N ASN A 153 -16.76 10.79 -17.33
CA ASN A 153 -16.86 11.80 -18.38
C ASN A 153 -15.72 12.85 -18.40
N LEU A 154 -14.56 12.55 -17.82
CA LEU A 154 -13.41 13.47 -17.82
C LEU A 154 -12.88 13.74 -19.23
N THR A 155 -12.47 14.99 -19.46
CA THR A 155 -11.63 15.36 -20.59
C THR A 155 -10.16 15.07 -20.28
N THR A 156 -9.30 15.02 -21.30
CA THR A 156 -7.84 14.85 -21.09
C THR A 156 -7.23 15.98 -20.25
N GLN A 157 -7.80 17.17 -20.29
CA GLN A 157 -7.36 18.28 -19.43
C GLN A 157 -7.73 18.02 -17.97
N ASP A 158 -8.96 17.57 -17.69
CA ASP A 158 -9.41 17.21 -16.35
C ASP A 158 -8.58 16.05 -15.78
N GLU A 159 -8.27 15.05 -16.61
CA GLU A 159 -7.43 13.91 -16.22
C GLU A 159 -6.04 14.35 -15.76
N ARG A 160 -5.41 15.29 -16.47
CA ARG A 160 -4.10 15.86 -16.10
C ARG A 160 -4.16 16.67 -14.82
N GLN A 161 -5.22 17.47 -14.67
CA GLN A 161 -5.43 18.29 -13.48
C GLN A 161 -5.62 17.38 -12.26
N LEU A 162 -6.54 16.41 -12.35
CA LEU A 162 -6.81 15.44 -11.29
C LEU A 162 -5.58 14.61 -10.94
N PHE A 163 -4.81 14.16 -11.94
CA PHE A 163 -3.54 13.47 -11.70
C PHE A 163 -2.56 14.36 -10.92
N THR A 164 -2.43 15.63 -11.31
CA THR A 164 -1.57 16.59 -10.61
C THR A 164 -2.03 16.76 -9.17
N ASP A 165 -3.30 17.09 -8.96
CA ASP A 165 -3.88 17.36 -7.65
C ASP A 165 -3.74 16.17 -6.69
N ILE A 166 -4.02 14.95 -7.17
CA ILE A 166 -3.84 13.71 -6.40
C ILE A 166 -2.38 13.54 -5.94
N ASN A 167 -1.41 13.99 -6.73
CA ASN A 167 0.00 13.83 -6.41
C ASN A 167 0.61 15.03 -5.65
N THR A 168 0.08 16.24 -5.81
CA THR A 168 0.62 17.47 -5.19
C THR A 168 -0.15 17.91 -3.95
N GLU A 169 -1.47 17.82 -3.94
CA GLU A 169 -2.35 18.28 -2.85
C GLU A 169 -2.59 17.20 -1.79
N ARG A 170 -2.00 16.01 -1.97
CA ARG A 170 -2.03 14.95 -0.97
C ARG A 170 -1.28 15.40 0.27
N LYS A 171 -2.01 15.86 1.29
CA LYS A 171 -1.47 16.04 2.63
C LYS A 171 -1.01 14.66 3.12
N ASN A 172 0.30 14.53 3.33
CA ASN A 172 0.83 13.33 3.98
C ASN A 172 0.19 13.21 5.36
N ALA A 173 -0.22 11.99 5.72
CA ALA A 173 -0.64 11.70 7.09
C ALA A 173 0.49 12.12 8.04
N HIS A 174 0.13 12.64 9.22
CA HIS A 174 1.12 12.98 10.23
C HIS A 174 1.98 11.75 10.54
N SER A 175 3.28 11.94 10.74
CA SER A 175 4.20 10.81 10.91
C SER A 175 3.89 9.98 12.16
N GLY A 176 3.25 10.55 13.18
CA GLY A 176 2.73 9.80 14.34
C GLY A 176 1.63 8.81 13.91
N LEU A 177 0.61 9.28 13.18
CA LEU A 177 -0.42 8.42 12.59
C LEU A 177 0.17 7.34 11.68
N ILE A 178 1.15 7.68 10.84
CA ILE A 178 1.84 6.68 10.02
C ILE A 178 2.46 5.61 10.93
N MET A 179 3.22 6.00 11.96
CA MET A 179 3.84 5.05 12.87
C MET A 179 2.85 4.22 13.69
N LYS A 180 1.70 4.79 14.06
CA LYS A 180 0.63 4.06 14.79
C LYS A 180 0.15 2.85 13.98
N TYR A 181 0.00 3.00 12.67
CA TYR A 181 -0.55 1.98 11.79
C TYR A 181 0.48 1.20 10.97
N ASP A 182 1.71 1.70 10.82
CA ASP A 182 2.73 1.05 9.99
C ASP A 182 3.25 -0.23 10.66
N GLN A 183 2.85 -1.38 10.12
CA GLN A 183 3.27 -2.70 10.54
C GLN A 183 4.49 -3.24 9.78
N ARG A 184 5.06 -2.45 8.87
CA ARG A 184 6.09 -2.92 7.93
C ARG A 184 7.50 -2.67 8.44
N GLU A 185 7.69 -1.66 9.28
CA GLU A 185 9.01 -1.22 9.73
C GLU A 185 9.34 -1.74 11.14
N GLN A 186 10.44 -2.50 11.27
CA GLN A 186 10.82 -3.14 12.53
C GLN A 186 10.98 -2.14 13.69
N TYR A 187 11.57 -0.96 13.46
CA TYR A 187 11.65 0.08 14.50
C TYR A 187 10.29 0.65 14.89
N VAL A 188 9.33 0.71 13.96
CA VAL A 188 7.97 1.16 14.27
C VAL A 188 7.23 0.11 15.11
N ILE A 189 7.41 -1.18 14.79
CA ILE A 189 6.89 -2.29 15.61
C ILE A 189 7.50 -2.25 17.01
N LEU A 190 8.83 -2.16 17.11
CA LEU A 190 9.56 -2.09 18.38
C LEU A 190 9.07 -0.91 19.22
N VAL A 191 9.01 0.30 18.65
CA VAL A 191 8.56 1.49 19.37
C VAL A 191 7.11 1.36 19.84
N ARG A 192 6.21 0.78 19.05
CA ARG A 192 4.83 0.53 19.49
C ARG A 192 4.76 -0.49 20.62
N ASN A 193 5.54 -1.57 20.56
CA ASN A 193 5.61 -2.57 21.62
C ASN A 193 6.13 -1.94 22.93
N ILE A 194 7.19 -1.13 22.85
CA ILE A 194 7.74 -0.42 24.00
C ILE A 194 6.76 0.63 24.54
N ALA A 195 6.13 1.42 23.68
CA ALA A 195 5.14 2.42 24.08
C ALA A 195 3.93 1.76 24.78
N ASN A 196 3.45 0.63 24.25
CA ASN A 196 2.40 -0.15 24.90
C ASN A 196 2.84 -0.70 26.26
N LYS A 197 4.10 -1.12 26.42
CA LYS A 197 4.63 -1.53 27.74
C LYS A 197 4.72 -0.36 28.70
N LEU A 198 5.08 0.83 28.22
CA LEU A 198 5.30 2.02 29.04
C LEU A 198 4.05 2.90 29.25
N HIS A 199 2.91 2.59 28.63
CA HIS A 199 1.70 3.42 28.68
C HIS A 199 1.19 3.74 30.09
N HIS A 200 1.47 2.85 31.05
CA HIS A 200 1.09 3.01 32.46
C HIS A 200 2.08 3.86 33.26
N LEU A 201 3.27 4.12 32.72
CA LEU A 201 4.35 4.89 33.35
C LEU A 201 4.54 6.27 32.73
N LEU A 202 4.21 6.42 31.44
CA LEU A 202 4.48 7.60 30.63
C LEU A 202 3.30 7.92 29.73
N GLU A 203 2.95 9.21 29.64
CA GLU A 203 2.09 9.70 28.58
C GLU A 203 2.90 9.87 27.29
N ILE A 204 2.48 9.16 26.24
CA ILE A 204 3.17 9.09 24.95
C ILE A 204 2.23 9.56 23.84
N GLU A 205 2.63 10.59 23.10
CA GLU A 205 1.90 11.10 21.94
C GLU A 205 2.02 10.14 20.76
N THR A 206 0.87 9.68 20.23
CA THR A 206 0.81 8.63 19.19
C THR A 206 0.38 9.13 17.82
N GLU A 207 -0.17 10.34 17.71
CA GLU A 207 -0.78 10.86 16.49
C GLU A 207 0.06 11.99 15.90
N LEU A 208 0.60 12.86 16.76
CA LEU A 208 1.43 13.98 16.36
C LEU A 208 2.93 13.67 16.43
N SER A 209 3.69 14.37 15.59
CA SER A 209 5.15 14.24 15.55
C SER A 209 5.88 15.15 16.53
N ARG A 210 5.24 16.26 16.92
CA ARG A 210 5.77 17.27 17.82
C ARG A 210 4.89 17.37 19.05
N LEU A 211 5.53 17.48 20.20
CA LEU A 211 4.88 17.85 21.44
C LEU A 211 4.60 19.36 21.41
N SER A 212 3.45 19.76 21.91
CA SER A 212 3.10 21.16 22.12
C SER A 212 3.07 21.47 23.61
N ALA A 213 3.17 22.75 23.99
CA ALA A 213 3.06 23.15 25.40
C ALA A 213 1.70 22.82 26.04
N GLN A 214 0.70 22.44 25.23
CA GLN A 214 -0.63 22.03 25.67
C GLN A 214 -0.76 20.50 25.81
N ASN A 215 0.29 19.74 25.47
CA ASN A 215 0.32 18.29 25.54
C ASN A 215 1.14 17.85 26.77
N SER A 216 0.54 17.07 27.67
CA SER A 216 1.18 16.50 28.85
C SER A 216 2.09 15.32 28.55
N SER A 217 2.11 14.85 27.29
CA SER A 217 2.98 13.76 26.85
C SER A 217 4.46 14.13 26.98
N ILE A 218 5.24 13.24 27.58
CA ILE A 218 6.68 13.40 27.82
C ILE A 218 7.47 13.15 26.52
N THR A 219 6.96 12.25 25.67
CA THR A 219 7.58 11.88 24.40
C THR A 219 6.53 11.55 23.35
N SER A 220 6.94 11.31 22.11
CA SER A 220 6.08 10.81 21.03
C SER A 220 6.68 9.58 20.39
N LEU A 221 5.87 8.76 19.72
CA LEU A 221 6.37 7.60 18.96
C LEU A 221 7.50 8.01 18.00
N VAL A 222 7.35 9.17 17.35
CA VAL A 222 8.35 9.71 16.41
C VAL A 222 9.68 10.01 17.10
N ILE A 223 9.65 10.63 18.29
CA ILE A 223 10.85 10.92 19.06
C ILE A 223 11.51 9.62 19.53
N MET A 224 10.73 8.68 20.08
CA MET A 224 11.23 7.37 20.53
C MET A 224 11.94 6.63 19.40
N ARG A 225 11.35 6.56 18.18
CA ARG A 225 12.01 5.93 17.02
C ARG A 225 13.33 6.59 16.67
N ARG A 226 13.40 7.92 16.68
CA ARG A 226 14.65 8.64 16.39
C ARG A 226 15.73 8.33 17.43
N CYS A 227 15.37 8.26 18.70
CA CYS A 227 16.29 7.87 19.77
C CYS A 227 16.80 6.43 19.59
N LEU A 228 15.92 5.48 19.26
CA LEU A 228 16.34 4.08 19.04
C LEU A 228 17.21 3.93 17.78
N LEU A 229 16.88 4.62 16.68
CA LEU A 229 17.73 4.65 15.48
C LEU A 229 19.12 5.23 15.76
N ALA A 230 19.16 6.32 16.54
CA ALA A 230 20.42 6.91 16.95
C ALA A 230 21.22 5.97 17.87
N LEU A 231 20.54 5.27 18.79
CA LEU A 231 21.17 4.38 19.74
C LEU A 231 21.75 3.13 19.08
N PHE A 232 20.96 2.46 18.24
CA PHE A 232 21.35 1.17 17.67
C PHE A 232 22.20 1.29 16.40
N GLU A 233 22.07 2.40 15.66
CA GLU A 233 22.74 2.57 14.37
C GLU A 233 23.55 3.87 14.23
N GLY A 234 23.50 4.78 15.22
CA GLY A 234 24.17 6.07 15.13
C GLY A 234 23.54 7.03 14.11
N ILE A 235 22.34 6.73 13.61
CA ILE A 235 21.68 7.52 12.56
C ILE A 235 20.72 8.53 13.21
N LEU A 236 21.05 9.82 13.09
CA LEU A 236 20.22 10.94 13.56
C LEU A 236 19.22 11.45 12.50
N THR A 237 19.28 10.89 11.30
CA THR A 237 18.51 11.29 10.12
C THR A 237 17.46 10.24 9.72
N HIS A 238 16.77 10.45 8.60
CA HIS A 238 15.76 9.53 8.09
C HIS A 238 16.41 8.25 7.52
N LYS A 239 15.98 7.08 8.00
CA LYS A 239 16.32 5.77 7.45
C LYS A 239 15.07 5.06 6.96
N GLU A 240 15.17 4.42 5.80
CA GLU A 240 14.22 3.43 5.27
C GLU A 240 14.92 2.07 5.15
N GLY A 241 14.20 0.98 5.39
CA GLY A 241 14.70 -0.39 5.23
C GLY A 241 15.03 -1.11 6.54
N GLN A 242 15.58 -2.33 6.40
CA GLN A 242 15.84 -3.24 7.53
C GLN A 242 16.88 -2.65 8.52
N PRO A 243 16.73 -2.91 9.84
CA PRO A 243 17.74 -2.55 10.83
C PRO A 243 19.11 -3.10 10.45
N LYS A 244 20.14 -2.28 10.63
CA LYS A 244 21.53 -2.69 10.48
C LYS A 244 22.16 -2.65 11.86
N LEU A 245 21.95 -3.72 12.61
CA LEU A 245 22.45 -3.82 13.96
C LEU A 245 23.96 -3.99 13.91
N SER A 246 24.66 -2.87 14.00
CA SER A 246 26.11 -2.83 13.95
C SER A 246 26.71 -3.00 15.35
N TYR A 247 25.91 -2.77 16.40
CA TYR A 247 26.37 -2.67 17.78
C TYR A 247 25.48 -3.37 18.82
N CYS A 248 24.43 -4.10 18.42
CA CYS A 248 23.60 -4.89 19.33
C CYS A 248 23.02 -6.12 18.62
N ASN A 249 22.56 -7.12 19.38
CA ASN A 249 21.78 -8.23 18.83
C ASN A 249 20.28 -7.90 18.81
N GLU A 250 19.50 -8.59 17.96
CA GLU A 250 18.04 -8.39 17.89
C GLU A 250 17.35 -8.65 19.24
N GLU A 251 17.79 -9.67 19.97
CA GLU A 251 17.24 -10.05 21.28
C GLU A 251 17.49 -8.99 22.36
N GLU A 252 18.54 -8.18 22.21
CA GLU A 252 18.92 -7.14 23.16
C GLU A 252 18.18 -5.82 22.91
N MET A 253 17.62 -5.62 21.71
CA MET A 253 16.98 -4.36 21.33
C MET A 253 15.80 -4.01 22.23
N GLU A 254 14.94 -4.96 22.52
CA GLU A 254 13.72 -4.69 23.29
C GLU A 254 14.02 -4.36 24.76
N PRO A 255 14.87 -5.12 25.49
CA PRO A 255 15.30 -4.73 26.83
C PRO A 255 15.97 -3.35 26.90
N ILE A 256 16.86 -3.05 25.94
CA ILE A 256 17.56 -1.76 25.88
C ILE A 256 16.57 -0.62 25.62
N ALA A 257 15.67 -0.80 24.65
CA ALA A 257 14.67 0.21 24.30
C ALA A 257 13.69 0.47 25.45
N TYR A 258 13.28 -0.57 26.18
CA TYR A 258 12.44 -0.44 27.36
C TYR A 258 13.14 0.36 28.47
N THR A 259 14.41 0.03 28.73
CA THR A 259 15.22 0.72 29.75
C THR A 259 15.40 2.20 29.41
N LEU A 260 15.71 2.51 28.15
CA LEU A 260 15.78 3.90 27.67
C LEU A 260 14.46 4.64 27.90
N GLY A 261 13.33 3.98 27.63
CA GLY A 261 12.01 4.54 27.85
C GLY A 261 11.74 4.86 29.32
N ILE A 262 12.10 3.98 30.26
CA ILE A 262 12.00 4.26 31.70
C ILE A 262 12.83 5.50 32.08
N GLN A 263 14.03 5.63 31.54
CA GLN A 263 14.92 6.75 31.84
C GLN A 263 14.35 8.11 31.41
N PHE A 264 13.44 8.17 30.44
CA PHE A 264 12.74 9.43 30.11
C PHE A 264 11.91 9.97 31.28
N LYS A 265 11.42 9.12 32.18
CA LYS A 265 10.72 9.55 33.39
C LYS A 265 11.66 10.19 34.43
N GLU A 266 12.93 9.78 34.45
CA GLU A 266 13.87 10.28 35.46
C GLU A 266 14.47 11.63 35.07
N VAL A 267 14.40 11.98 33.78
CA VAL A 267 14.95 13.20 33.20
C VAL A 267 13.91 14.33 33.07
N PHE A 268 12.63 13.99 32.96
CA PHE A 268 11.50 14.93 32.77
C PHE A 268 10.43 14.74 33.83
#